data_AF-A0A6J1P631-F1
#
_entry.id   AF-A0A6J1P631-F1
#
_cell.length_a   1.000
_cell.length_b   1.000
_cell.length_c   1.000
_cell.angle_alpha   90.00
_cell.angle_beta   90.00
_cell.angle_gamma   90.00
#
_symmetry.space_group_name_H-M   'P 1'
#
loop_
_entity.id
_entity.type
_entity.pdbx_description
1 polymer ?
#
loop_
_entity_poly.entity_id
_entity_poly.type
_entity_poly.pdbx_seq_one_letter_code
_entity_poly.pdbx_strand_id
1 'polypeptide(L)'
;MAFNNSLRRIKLIRNKENKLESNFYNELNLWSLESIAVVALGDRLKCFDPNLPNDSPTKKLLKAIHDVFNTMDKLDFQPSLWKYIATPAFKKGMRIYDEQMKLNEFFIDKAMNQLQSKGKSNDEDKSILEKLMEIDRKLAIALANDMLFAGVDAMNVIVGNQQLCMMEEQFPRPAEFIPERWIVDKNEPLYYGNAHPFCFNPFGFGVRSCIGQRIADLEIETFVVKIMENFEIEWFGPPPVRDRMGTLNYFLEPYNFIFNDAPCLK
;
A
#
# COMPACT_ATOMS: atom_id res chain seq x y z
N MET A 1 6.64 -9.60 -12.76
CA MET A 1 7.73 -8.76 -13.31
C MET A 1 8.07 -7.55 -12.42
N ALA A 2 7.10 -6.82 -11.86
CA ALA A 2 7.36 -5.80 -10.81
C ALA A 2 8.09 -6.41 -9.60
N PHE A 3 7.64 -7.59 -9.18
CA PHE A 3 8.25 -8.35 -8.09
C PHE A 3 9.75 -8.64 -8.27
N ASN A 4 10.16 -9.12 -9.45
CA ASN A 4 11.57 -9.42 -9.74
C ASN A 4 12.45 -8.17 -9.65
N ASN A 5 11.90 -7.00 -9.99
CA ASN A 5 12.62 -5.74 -9.85
C ASN A 5 12.81 -5.38 -8.37
N SER A 6 11.79 -5.57 -7.52
CA SER A 6 11.89 -5.39 -6.08
C SER A 6 12.92 -6.32 -5.45
N LEU A 7 12.89 -7.61 -5.78
CA LEU A 7 13.89 -8.59 -5.31
C LEU A 7 15.31 -8.18 -5.69
N ARG A 8 15.52 -7.86 -6.98
CA ARG A 8 16.83 -7.42 -7.47
C ARG A 8 17.28 -6.16 -6.75
N ARG A 9 16.37 -5.24 -6.48
CA ARG A 9 16.67 -3.98 -5.80
C ARG A 9 17.06 -4.21 -4.34
N ILE A 10 16.33 -5.05 -3.61
CA ILE A 10 16.72 -5.52 -2.26
C ILE A 10 18.14 -6.08 -2.30
N LYS A 11 18.48 -6.94 -3.27
CA LYS A 11 19.85 -7.49 -3.39
C LYS A 11 20.93 -6.41 -3.61
N LEU A 12 20.60 -5.35 -4.33
CA LEU A 12 21.54 -4.27 -4.67
C LEU A 12 21.77 -3.26 -3.54
N ILE A 13 20.76 -3.02 -2.70
CA ILE A 13 20.82 -2.02 -1.61
C ILE A 13 21.29 -2.61 -0.27
N ARG A 14 21.67 -3.89 -0.26
CA ARG A 14 22.26 -4.56 0.91
C ARG A 14 23.74 -4.24 1.02
N ASN A 15 24.22 -3.99 2.23
CA ASN A 15 25.65 -3.92 2.53
C ASN A 15 26.28 -5.33 2.63
N LYS A 16 27.57 -5.40 2.94
CA LYS A 16 28.31 -6.67 3.10
C LYS A 16 27.79 -7.59 4.21
N GLU A 17 27.00 -7.06 5.14
CA GLU A 17 26.37 -7.79 6.24
C GLU A 17 24.89 -8.11 5.94
N ASN A 18 24.46 -7.97 4.68
CA ASN A 18 23.07 -8.17 4.23
C ASN A 18 22.03 -7.22 4.86
N LYS A 19 22.47 -6.15 5.54
CA LYS A 19 21.61 -5.08 6.04
C LYS A 19 21.26 -4.12 4.92
N LEU A 20 20.02 -3.63 4.89
CA LEU A 20 19.63 -2.60 3.94
C LEU A 20 20.32 -1.27 4.26
N GLU A 21 20.97 -0.66 3.27
CA GLU A 21 21.56 0.68 3.38
C GLU A 21 20.52 1.79 3.19
N SER A 22 19.42 1.49 2.49
CA SER A 22 18.28 2.39 2.30
C SER A 22 17.10 2.02 3.19
N ASN A 23 16.23 3.00 3.44
CA ASN A 23 15.00 2.78 4.18
C ASN A 23 14.09 1.79 3.44
N PHE A 24 13.85 0.62 4.04
CA PHE A 24 12.97 -0.42 3.51
C PHE A 24 11.54 0.04 3.22
N TYR A 25 10.99 0.94 4.02
CA TYR A 25 9.64 1.50 3.80
C TYR A 25 9.54 2.27 2.47
N ASN A 26 10.60 2.99 2.07
CA ASN A 26 10.61 3.61 0.75
C ASN A 26 10.57 2.58 -0.37
N GLU A 27 11.25 1.45 -0.20
CA GLU A 27 11.26 0.36 -1.17
C GLU A 27 9.91 -0.36 -1.26
N LEU A 28 9.22 -0.53 -0.12
CA LEU A 28 7.83 -1.01 -0.09
C LEU A 28 6.87 -0.05 -0.79
N ASN A 29 6.99 1.25 -0.58
CA ASN A 29 6.14 2.25 -1.23
C ASN A 29 6.34 2.27 -2.76
N LEU A 30 7.59 2.13 -3.22
CA LEU A 30 7.89 2.02 -4.66
C LEU A 30 7.29 0.73 -5.25
N TRP A 31 7.35 -0.38 -4.51
CA TRP A 31 6.74 -1.64 -4.93
C TRP A 31 5.22 -1.55 -4.99
N SER A 32 4.59 -1.03 -3.95
CA SER A 32 3.15 -0.87 -3.85
C SER A 32 2.62 0.00 -4.99
N LEU A 33 3.27 1.15 -5.24
CA LEU A 33 2.91 2.04 -6.35
C LEU A 33 3.10 1.39 -7.73
N GLU A 34 4.20 0.67 -7.93
CA GLU A 34 4.46 -0.03 -9.19
C GLU A 34 3.45 -1.16 -9.41
N SER A 35 3.06 -1.86 -8.35
CA SER A 35 2.08 -2.96 -8.39
C SER A 35 0.70 -2.45 -8.72
N ILE A 36 0.21 -1.44 -7.98
CA ILE A 36 -1.12 -0.88 -8.21
C ILE A 36 -1.21 -0.22 -9.59
N ALA A 37 -0.12 0.35 -10.11
CA ALA A 37 -0.13 0.93 -11.45
C ALA A 37 -0.35 -0.13 -12.54
N VAL A 38 0.18 -1.34 -12.39
CA VAL A 38 -0.10 -2.44 -13.31
C VAL A 38 -1.58 -2.80 -13.29
N VAL A 39 -2.17 -2.87 -12.09
CA VAL A 39 -3.57 -3.26 -11.92
C VAL A 39 -4.52 -2.16 -12.38
N ALA A 40 -4.25 -0.91 -11.98
CA ALA A 40 -5.11 0.24 -12.24
C ALA A 40 -4.96 0.79 -13.66
N LEU A 41 -3.74 0.79 -14.22
CA LEU A 41 -3.44 1.40 -15.52
C LEU A 41 -3.07 0.40 -16.61
N GLY A 42 -2.78 -0.86 -16.28
CA GLY A 42 -2.23 -1.82 -17.24
C GLY A 42 -0.80 -1.48 -17.72
N ASP A 43 -0.13 -0.50 -17.10
CA ASP A 43 1.20 -0.02 -17.49
C ASP A 43 2.12 0.12 -16.26
N ARG A 44 3.43 0.18 -16.52
CA ARG A 44 4.48 0.29 -15.52
C ARG A 44 4.93 1.74 -15.36
N LEU A 45 4.96 2.23 -14.12
CA LEU A 45 5.49 3.56 -13.81
C LEU A 45 7.02 3.62 -13.77
N LYS A 46 7.68 2.45 -13.71
CA LYS A 46 9.12 2.28 -13.60
C LYS A 46 9.68 2.90 -12.32
N CYS A 47 8.96 2.76 -11.20
CA CYS A 47 9.33 3.30 -9.90
C CYS A 47 10.73 2.90 -9.43
N PHE A 48 11.25 1.76 -9.90
CA PHE A 48 12.55 1.22 -9.52
C PHE A 48 13.73 1.64 -10.39
N ASP A 49 13.51 2.40 -11.46
CA ASP A 49 14.58 2.82 -12.38
C ASP A 49 15.54 3.80 -11.67
N PRO A 50 16.82 3.44 -11.47
CA PRO A 50 17.79 4.32 -10.80
C PRO A 50 18.10 5.57 -11.64
N ASN A 51 17.88 5.53 -12.96
CA ASN A 51 18.16 6.64 -13.87
C ASN A 51 16.95 7.56 -14.07
N LEU A 52 15.85 7.36 -13.33
CA LEU A 52 14.67 8.18 -13.47
C LEU A 52 14.98 9.63 -13.06
N PRO A 53 14.75 10.63 -13.93
CA PRO A 53 14.97 12.04 -13.60
C PRO A 53 14.20 12.48 -12.35
N ASN A 54 14.77 13.40 -11.57
CA ASN A 54 14.13 13.88 -10.33
C ASN A 54 12.81 14.62 -10.58
N ASP A 55 12.66 15.20 -11.76
CA ASP A 55 11.46 15.91 -12.24
C ASP A 55 10.50 15.01 -13.04
N SER A 56 10.79 13.71 -13.12
CA SER A 56 9.94 12.75 -13.84
C SER A 56 8.52 12.68 -13.24
N PRO A 57 7.49 12.42 -14.06
CA PRO A 57 6.11 12.27 -13.58
C PRO A 57 5.96 11.23 -12.46
N THR A 58 6.68 10.12 -12.52
CA THR A 58 6.64 9.06 -11.50
C THR A 58 7.16 9.54 -10.14
N LYS A 59 8.31 10.24 -10.10
CA LYS A 59 8.83 10.78 -8.83
C LYS A 59 7.94 11.91 -8.28
N LYS A 60 7.37 12.73 -9.16
CA LYS A 60 6.39 13.75 -8.78
C LYS A 60 5.13 13.13 -8.18
N LEU A 61 4.61 12.05 -8.77
CA LEU A 61 3.46 11.33 -8.26
C LEU A 61 3.73 10.75 -6.87
N LEU A 62 4.86 10.04 -6.70
CA LEU A 62 5.26 9.49 -5.40
C LEU A 62 5.32 10.58 -4.32
N LYS A 63 5.99 11.69 -4.63
CA LYS A 63 6.09 12.84 -3.71
C LYS A 63 4.72 13.45 -3.41
N ALA A 64 3.87 13.63 -4.42
CA ALA A 64 2.55 14.21 -4.26
C ALA A 64 1.69 13.36 -3.31
N ILE A 65 1.71 12.03 -3.47
CA ILE A 65 0.91 11.13 -2.62
C ILE A 65 1.35 11.23 -1.14
N HIS A 66 2.65 11.18 -0.85
CA HIS A 66 3.13 11.37 0.52
C HIS A 66 2.82 12.76 1.09
N ASP A 67 2.92 13.81 0.27
CA ASP A 67 2.60 15.19 0.68
C ASP A 67 1.10 15.35 1.01
N VAL A 68 0.21 14.61 0.35
CA VAL A 68 -1.23 14.61 0.63
C VAL A 68 -1.51 14.10 2.03
N PHE A 69 -1.05 12.89 2.38
CA PHE A 69 -1.32 12.30 3.71
C PHE A 69 -0.75 13.16 4.83
N ASN A 70 0.48 13.66 4.68
CA ASN A 70 1.10 14.58 5.64
C ASN A 70 0.33 15.90 5.79
N THR A 71 -0.42 16.30 4.76
CA THR A 71 -1.25 17.50 4.80
C THR A 71 -2.64 17.21 5.37
N MET A 72 -3.25 16.07 5.06
CA MET A 72 -4.48 15.57 5.70
C MET A 72 -4.32 15.49 7.21
N ASP A 73 -3.24 14.87 7.70
CA ASP A 73 -2.92 14.79 9.13
C ASP A 73 -3.00 16.16 9.83
N LYS A 74 -2.50 17.21 9.17
CA LYS A 74 -2.49 18.58 9.70
C LYS A 74 -3.84 19.28 9.60
N LEU A 75 -4.65 18.97 8.60
CA LEU A 75 -5.92 19.66 8.34
C LEU A 75 -7.10 19.00 9.06
N ASP A 76 -7.08 17.69 9.20
CA ASP A 76 -8.21 16.90 9.71
C ASP A 76 -8.12 16.66 11.22
N PHE A 77 -6.91 16.55 11.79
CA PHE A 77 -6.72 16.25 13.22
C PHE A 77 -6.28 17.44 14.08
N GLN A 78 -5.86 18.57 13.49
CA GLN A 78 -5.65 19.82 14.23
C GLN A 78 -6.91 20.69 14.22
N PRO A 79 -7.07 21.65 15.16
CA PRO A 79 -8.20 22.56 15.14
C PRO A 79 -8.39 23.20 13.75
N SER A 80 -9.55 22.96 13.14
CA SER A 80 -9.84 23.27 11.74
C SER A 80 -10.04 24.78 11.48
N LEU A 81 -9.02 25.59 11.76
CA LEU A 81 -9.02 27.03 11.49
C LEU A 81 -9.25 27.35 10.00
N TRP A 82 -8.94 26.39 9.12
CA TRP A 82 -9.20 26.47 7.69
C TRP A 82 -10.69 26.64 7.33
N LYS A 83 -11.61 26.21 8.21
CA LYS A 83 -13.06 26.41 8.01
C LYS A 83 -13.48 27.88 8.08
N TYR A 84 -12.68 28.71 8.76
CA TYR A 84 -12.97 30.12 8.97
C TYR A 84 -12.06 31.02 8.12
N ILE A 85 -10.80 30.63 7.91
CA ILE A 85 -9.83 31.40 7.14
C ILE A 85 -8.97 30.42 6.34
N ALA A 86 -8.81 30.63 5.03
CA ALA A 86 -7.93 29.80 4.21
C ALA A 86 -6.46 29.89 4.67
N THR A 87 -6.08 29.00 5.59
CA THR A 87 -4.74 28.96 6.21
C THR A 87 -3.67 28.62 5.17
N PRO A 88 -2.39 28.96 5.41
CA PRO A 88 -1.29 28.55 4.53
C PRO A 88 -1.21 27.02 4.35
N ALA A 89 -1.50 26.25 5.40
CA ALA A 89 -1.57 24.79 5.32
C ALA A 89 -2.71 24.31 4.42
N PHE A 90 -3.89 24.91 4.52
CA PHE A 90 -5.03 24.58 3.67
C PHE A 90 -4.77 24.94 2.20
N LYS A 91 -4.24 26.15 1.94
CA LYS A 91 -3.85 26.58 0.59
C LYS A 91 -2.77 25.66 0.00
N LYS A 92 -1.83 25.19 0.82
CA LYS A 92 -0.83 24.21 0.41
C LYS A 92 -1.49 22.86 0.08
N GLY A 93 -2.39 22.37 0.92
CA GLY A 93 -3.15 21.14 0.69
C GLY A 93 -3.93 21.17 -0.63
N MET A 94 -4.71 22.24 -0.88
CA MET A 94 -5.47 22.38 -2.13
C MET A 94 -4.57 22.35 -3.38
N ARG A 95 -3.41 23.00 -3.33
CA ARG A 95 -2.44 22.93 -4.44
C ARG A 95 -1.89 21.52 -4.66
N ILE A 96 -1.60 20.80 -3.57
CA ILE A 96 -1.11 19.42 -3.64
C ILE A 96 -2.19 18.50 -4.24
N TYR A 97 -3.45 18.64 -3.82
CA TYR A 97 -4.57 17.88 -4.40
C TYR A 97 -4.76 18.19 -5.89
N ASP A 98 -4.70 19.46 -6.28
CA ASP A 98 -4.81 19.86 -7.69
C ASP A 98 -3.66 19.28 -8.53
N GLU A 99 -2.44 19.26 -8.01
CA GLU A 99 -1.27 18.66 -8.68
C GLU A 99 -1.41 17.13 -8.79
N GLN A 100 -1.86 16.47 -7.71
CA GLN A 100 -2.11 15.03 -7.71
C GLN A 100 -3.17 14.65 -8.75
N MET A 101 -4.30 15.37 -8.78
CA MET A 101 -5.38 15.11 -9.72
C MET A 101 -4.90 15.22 -11.18
N LYS A 102 -4.13 16.28 -11.50
CA LYS A 102 -3.55 16.46 -12.84
C LYS A 102 -2.57 15.36 -13.22
N LEU A 103 -1.77 14.88 -12.27
CA LEU A 103 -0.84 13.78 -12.51
C LEU A 103 -1.58 12.46 -12.76
N ASN A 104 -2.63 12.17 -11.98
CA ASN A 104 -3.43 10.97 -12.19
C ASN A 104 -4.15 11.02 -13.55
N GLU A 105 -4.77 12.16 -13.90
CA GLU A 105 -5.38 12.37 -15.23
C GLU A 105 -4.37 12.12 -16.35
N PHE A 106 -3.14 12.63 -16.22
CA PHE A 106 -2.08 12.39 -17.19
C PHE A 106 -1.76 10.90 -17.36
N PHE A 107 -1.63 10.14 -16.27
CA PHE A 107 -1.33 8.71 -16.33
C PHE A 107 -2.49 7.89 -16.89
N ILE A 108 -3.73 8.25 -16.55
CA ILE A 108 -4.94 7.64 -17.10
C ILE A 108 -5.06 7.91 -18.60
N ASP A 109 -4.88 9.15 -19.04
CA ASP A 109 -4.94 9.52 -20.47
C ASP A 109 -3.79 8.85 -21.25
N LYS A 110 -2.61 8.71 -20.65
CA LYS A 110 -1.49 7.99 -21.27
C LYS A 110 -1.81 6.50 -21.42
N ALA A 111 -2.31 5.84 -20.37
CA ALA A 111 -2.74 4.44 -20.43
C ALA A 111 -3.81 4.25 -21.52
N MET A 112 -4.78 5.15 -21.56
CA MET A 112 -5.84 5.20 -22.57
C MET A 112 -5.35 5.22 -24.01
N ASN A 113 -4.41 6.12 -24.32
CA ASN A 113 -3.85 6.23 -25.66
C ASN A 113 -3.09 4.95 -26.06
N GLN A 114 -2.44 4.26 -25.10
CA GLN A 114 -1.78 2.98 -25.37
C GLN A 114 -2.78 1.86 -25.63
N LEU A 115 -3.90 1.83 -24.91
CA LEU A 115 -4.94 0.80 -25.09
C LEU A 115 -5.65 0.94 -26.43
N GLN A 116 -5.98 2.17 -26.85
CA GLN A 116 -6.54 2.44 -28.19
C GLN A 116 -5.59 2.00 -29.31
N SER A 117 -4.27 2.10 -29.09
CA SER A 117 -3.26 1.70 -30.07
C SER A 117 -3.06 0.18 -30.16
N LYS A 118 -3.48 -0.61 -29.16
CA LYS A 118 -3.21 -2.06 -29.08
C LYS A 118 -4.28 -2.96 -29.75
N GLY A 119 -5.37 -2.40 -30.27
CA GLY A 119 -6.47 -3.19 -30.84
C GLY A 119 -7.30 -3.92 -29.77
N LYS A 120 -8.47 -4.47 -30.14
CA LYS A 120 -9.39 -5.11 -29.19
C LYS A 120 -8.76 -6.31 -28.50
N SER A 121 -8.55 -6.23 -27.19
CA SER A 121 -8.23 -7.36 -26.31
C SER A 121 -9.48 -8.19 -26.00
N ASN A 122 -9.28 -9.47 -25.67
CA ASN A 122 -10.35 -10.30 -25.13
C ASN A 122 -10.80 -9.79 -23.76
N ASP A 123 -12.05 -10.04 -23.38
CA ASP A 123 -12.66 -9.48 -22.17
C ASP A 123 -11.98 -9.93 -20.85
N GLU A 124 -11.28 -11.07 -20.88
CA GLU A 124 -10.47 -11.58 -19.76
C GLU A 124 -9.17 -10.80 -19.55
N ASP A 125 -8.61 -10.21 -20.61
CA ASP A 125 -7.32 -9.49 -20.56
C ASP A 125 -7.48 -7.98 -20.33
N LYS A 126 -8.72 -7.47 -20.31
CA LYS A 126 -8.99 -6.05 -20.06
C LYS A 126 -8.64 -5.67 -18.63
N SER A 127 -7.88 -4.59 -18.49
CA SER A 127 -7.65 -3.91 -17.21
C SER A 127 -8.96 -3.43 -16.58
N ILE A 128 -8.94 -3.19 -15.26
CA ILE A 128 -10.10 -2.67 -14.53
C ILE A 128 -10.55 -1.32 -15.12
N LEU A 129 -9.59 -0.46 -15.50
CA LEU A 129 -9.85 0.82 -16.16
C LEU A 129 -10.58 0.63 -17.51
N GLU A 130 -10.16 -0.32 -18.35
CA GLU A 130 -10.83 -0.62 -19.63
C GLU A 130 -12.26 -1.10 -19.42
N LYS A 131 -12.49 -2.02 -18.47
CA LYS A 131 -13.83 -2.54 -18.17
C LYS A 131 -14.76 -1.44 -17.66
N LEU A 132 -14.28 -0.58 -16.77
CA LEU A 132 -15.07 0.52 -16.21
C LEU A 132 -15.38 1.61 -17.25
N MET A 133 -14.50 1.77 -18.22
CA MET A 133 -14.66 2.76 -19.29
C MET A 133 -15.75 2.44 -20.29
N GLU A 134 -16.03 1.16 -20.53
CA GLU A 134 -17.19 0.73 -21.33
C GLU A 134 -18.51 1.09 -20.65
N ILE A 135 -18.47 1.35 -19.34
CA ILE A 135 -19.63 1.73 -18.51
C ILE A 135 -19.73 3.26 -18.40
N ASP A 136 -18.73 3.92 -17.79
CA ASP A 136 -18.70 5.37 -17.59
C ASP A 136 -17.27 5.90 -17.39
N ARG A 137 -16.86 6.85 -18.24
CA ARG A 137 -15.51 7.45 -18.21
C ARG A 137 -15.18 8.16 -16.91
N LYS A 138 -16.12 8.90 -16.33
CA LYS A 138 -15.89 9.66 -15.08
C LYS A 138 -15.73 8.70 -13.90
N LEU A 139 -16.51 7.62 -13.87
CA LEU A 139 -16.39 6.58 -12.85
C LEU A 139 -15.04 5.85 -12.97
N ALA A 140 -14.62 5.52 -14.19
CA ALA A 140 -13.33 4.87 -14.44
C ALA A 140 -12.15 5.74 -13.97
N ILE A 141 -12.19 7.05 -14.24
CA ILE A 141 -11.18 8.01 -13.76
C ILE A 141 -11.21 8.11 -12.23
N ALA A 142 -12.39 8.26 -11.64
CA ALA A 142 -12.52 8.38 -10.19
C ALA A 142 -11.99 7.13 -9.45
N LEU A 143 -12.28 5.94 -9.97
CA LEU A 143 -11.82 4.67 -9.41
C LEU A 143 -10.31 4.48 -9.61
N ALA A 144 -9.77 4.79 -10.79
CA ALA A 144 -8.33 4.73 -11.01
C ALA A 144 -7.58 5.73 -10.12
N ASN A 145 -8.13 6.93 -9.91
CA ASN A 145 -7.60 7.91 -8.98
C ASN A 145 -7.59 7.37 -7.54
N ASP A 146 -8.69 6.75 -7.09
CA ASP A 146 -8.82 6.16 -5.75
C ASP A 146 -7.83 5.01 -5.55
N MET A 147 -7.67 4.15 -6.55
CA MET A 147 -6.71 3.05 -6.53
C MET A 147 -5.26 3.55 -6.50
N LEU A 148 -4.89 4.53 -7.34
CA LEU A 148 -3.55 5.11 -7.34
C LEU A 148 -3.25 5.88 -6.04
N PHE A 149 -4.27 6.50 -5.47
CA PHE A 149 -4.21 7.15 -4.16
C PHE A 149 -3.95 6.13 -3.05
N ALA A 150 -4.74 5.06 -3.02
CA ALA A 150 -4.64 4.01 -2.01
C ALA A 150 -3.36 3.19 -2.14
N GLY A 151 -2.88 2.90 -3.35
CA GLY A 151 -1.77 1.95 -3.56
C GLY A 151 -0.37 2.43 -3.18
N VAL A 152 -0.21 3.59 -2.54
CA VAL A 152 1.04 3.95 -1.84
C VAL A 152 0.92 3.74 -0.35
N ASP A 153 -0.26 4.01 0.23
CA ASP A 153 -0.50 3.95 1.67
C ASP A 153 -1.94 3.42 1.95
N ALA A 154 -2.19 2.14 1.61
CA ALA A 154 -3.51 1.51 1.75
C ALA A 154 -3.83 0.99 3.17
N MET A 155 -2.94 1.19 4.13
CA MET A 155 -2.84 0.29 5.28
C MET A 155 -3.55 0.71 6.57
N ASN A 156 -4.50 1.65 6.58
CA ASN A 156 -5.32 1.86 7.80
C ASN A 156 -6.79 2.22 7.58
N VAL A 157 -7.63 1.50 8.35
CA VAL A 157 -8.97 1.88 8.77
C VAL A 157 -8.89 2.27 10.25
N ILE A 158 -9.19 3.52 10.61
CA ILE A 158 -9.49 3.88 12.01
C ILE A 158 -10.93 3.46 12.30
N VAL A 159 -11.05 2.25 12.80
CA VAL A 159 -12.10 1.81 13.74
C VAL A 159 -11.31 1.23 14.91
N GLY A 160 -11.91 1.04 16.09
CA GLY A 160 -11.25 0.34 17.21
C GLY A 160 -10.72 -1.07 16.90
N ASN A 161 -10.61 -1.51 15.64
CA ASN A 161 -10.07 -2.78 15.19
C ASN A 161 -8.74 -3.15 15.86
N GLN A 162 -7.76 -2.24 15.91
CA GLN A 162 -6.51 -2.51 16.64
C GLN A 162 -6.77 -2.77 18.13
N GLN A 163 -7.63 -1.99 18.76
CA GLN A 163 -7.99 -2.18 20.18
C GLN A 163 -8.78 -3.48 20.41
N LEU A 164 -9.74 -3.80 19.52
CA LEU A 164 -10.57 -5.00 19.57
C LEU A 164 -9.73 -6.27 19.35
N CYS A 165 -8.74 -6.21 18.45
CA CYS A 165 -7.77 -7.28 18.25
C CYS A 165 -6.84 -7.49 19.46
N MET A 166 -6.68 -6.46 20.30
CA MET A 166 -5.87 -6.50 21.51
C MET A 166 -6.64 -6.90 22.78
N MET A 167 -7.95 -7.16 22.70
CA MET A 167 -8.76 -7.61 23.83
C MET A 167 -8.58 -9.12 24.05
N GLU A 168 -8.15 -9.51 25.25
CA GLU A 168 -7.91 -10.91 25.60
C GLU A 168 -9.20 -11.74 25.59
N GLU A 169 -10.36 -11.11 25.83
CA GLU A 169 -11.68 -11.75 25.73
C GLU A 169 -12.07 -12.12 24.29
N GLN A 170 -11.46 -11.46 23.29
CA GLN A 170 -11.71 -11.72 21.88
C GLN A 170 -10.61 -12.60 21.29
N PHE A 171 -9.35 -12.31 21.61
CA PHE A 171 -8.20 -13.01 21.11
C PHE A 171 -7.27 -13.39 22.26
N PRO A 172 -7.21 -14.68 22.66
CA PRO A 172 -6.28 -15.14 23.69
C PRO A 172 -4.83 -14.86 23.29
N ARG A 173 -4.03 -14.35 24.23
CA ARG A 173 -2.63 -13.92 24.01
C ARG A 173 -2.49 -12.94 22.83
N PRO A 174 -3.19 -11.80 22.86
CA PRO A 174 -3.27 -10.93 21.68
C PRO A 174 -1.95 -10.19 21.38
N ALA A 175 -1.07 -10.07 22.36
CA ALA A 175 0.27 -9.48 22.20
C ALA A 175 1.29 -10.43 21.53
N GLU A 176 0.94 -11.70 21.34
CA GLU A 176 1.78 -12.69 20.66
C GLU A 176 1.38 -12.84 19.19
N PHE A 177 2.37 -12.93 18.30
CA PHE A 177 2.13 -13.25 16.89
C PHE A 177 1.86 -14.76 16.73
N ILE A 178 0.59 -15.13 16.59
CA ILE A 178 0.14 -16.53 16.50
C ILE A 178 -0.70 -16.73 15.22
N PRO A 179 -0.09 -16.98 14.05
CA PRO A 179 -0.81 -17.25 12.80
C PRO A 179 -1.75 -18.46 12.88
N GLU A 180 -1.42 -19.43 13.73
CA GLU A 180 -2.17 -20.68 13.89
C GLU A 180 -3.64 -20.43 14.28
N ARG A 181 -3.95 -19.29 14.92
CA ARG A 181 -5.33 -18.94 15.29
C ARG A 181 -6.32 -18.94 14.12
N TRP A 182 -5.81 -18.75 12.90
CA TRP A 182 -6.61 -18.70 11.67
C TRP A 182 -6.83 -20.08 11.03
N ILE A 183 -6.09 -21.10 11.46
CA ILE A 183 -6.06 -22.43 10.82
C ILE A 183 -6.30 -23.60 11.79
N VAL A 184 -6.28 -23.37 13.10
CA VAL A 184 -6.64 -24.39 14.10
C VAL A 184 -8.10 -24.84 13.96
N ASP A 185 -8.39 -26.02 14.49
CA ASP A 185 -9.74 -26.57 14.52
C ASP A 185 -10.73 -25.63 15.23
N LYS A 186 -11.97 -25.59 14.76
CA LYS A 186 -13.02 -24.68 15.28
C LYS A 186 -13.35 -24.87 16.76
N ASN A 187 -12.99 -26.02 17.33
CA ASN A 187 -13.22 -26.36 18.73
C ASN A 187 -12.09 -25.88 19.65
N GLU A 188 -10.96 -25.45 19.08
CA GLU A 188 -9.81 -24.96 19.84
C GLU A 188 -10.11 -23.56 20.41
N PRO A 189 -9.74 -23.28 21.69
CA PRO A 189 -9.92 -21.95 22.28
C PRO A 189 -9.23 -20.83 21.50
N LEU A 190 -8.15 -21.16 20.78
CA LEU A 190 -7.36 -20.23 19.99
C LEU A 190 -8.04 -19.84 18.66
N TYR A 191 -9.07 -20.56 18.22
CA TYR A 191 -9.73 -20.33 16.93
C TYR A 191 -10.28 -18.91 16.81
N TYR A 192 -9.88 -18.18 15.77
CA TYR A 192 -10.26 -16.79 15.55
C TYR A 192 -11.78 -16.56 15.50
N GLY A 193 -12.55 -17.55 15.04
CA GLY A 193 -14.00 -17.45 14.92
C GLY A 193 -14.75 -17.50 16.26
N ASN A 194 -14.04 -17.68 17.38
CA ASN A 194 -14.59 -17.48 18.72
C ASN A 194 -14.79 -15.99 19.05
N ALA A 195 -14.07 -15.10 18.37
CA ALA A 195 -14.23 -13.65 18.52
C ALA A 195 -15.54 -13.16 17.88
N HIS A 196 -16.04 -12.01 18.35
CA HIS A 196 -17.17 -11.36 17.71
C HIS A 196 -16.82 -11.00 16.25
N PRO A 197 -17.69 -11.23 15.24
CA PRO A 197 -17.37 -10.95 13.84
C PRO A 197 -16.92 -9.51 13.52
N PHE A 198 -17.29 -8.55 14.38
CA PHE A 198 -16.87 -7.16 14.25
C PHE A 198 -15.47 -6.83 14.84
N CYS A 199 -14.84 -7.76 15.55
CA CYS A 199 -13.55 -7.54 16.20
C CYS A 199 -12.35 -7.60 15.25
N PHE A 200 -12.53 -8.17 14.05
CA PHE A 200 -11.50 -8.22 13.02
C PHE A 200 -12.07 -7.83 11.65
N ASN A 201 -11.91 -6.55 11.29
CA ASN A 201 -12.31 -5.99 10.00
C ASN A 201 -11.27 -4.98 9.50
N PRO A 202 -10.05 -5.43 9.17
CA PRO A 202 -8.98 -4.54 8.70
C PRO A 202 -9.35 -3.81 7.39
N PHE A 203 -10.27 -4.38 6.61
CA PHE A 203 -10.77 -3.80 5.35
C PHE A 203 -12.20 -3.23 5.47
N GLY A 204 -12.71 -3.04 6.69
CA GLY A 204 -14.08 -2.60 6.92
C GLY A 204 -15.13 -3.68 6.58
N PHE A 205 -16.41 -3.30 6.57
CA PHE A 205 -17.54 -4.21 6.40
C PHE A 205 -18.65 -3.58 5.54
N GLY A 206 -19.44 -4.44 4.87
CA GLY A 206 -20.62 -4.04 4.11
C GLY A 206 -20.30 -3.40 2.75
N VAL A 207 -21.26 -2.69 2.17
CA VAL A 207 -21.16 -2.11 0.81
C VAL A 207 -20.10 -1.00 0.66
N ARG A 208 -19.49 -0.57 1.77
CA ARG A 208 -18.40 0.42 1.82
C ARG A 208 -17.12 -0.19 2.41
N SER A 209 -16.98 -1.52 2.42
CA SER A 209 -15.68 -2.15 2.68
C SER A 209 -14.65 -1.73 1.63
N CYS A 210 -13.38 -1.91 1.94
CA CYS A 210 -12.27 -1.55 1.07
C CYS A 210 -12.46 -2.17 -0.32
N ILE A 211 -12.58 -1.32 -1.33
CA ILE A 211 -12.71 -1.74 -2.73
C ILE A 211 -11.45 -2.48 -3.21
N GLY A 212 -10.30 -2.14 -2.62
CA GLY A 212 -9.00 -2.72 -2.93
C GLY A 212 -8.67 -4.01 -2.18
N GLN A 213 -9.54 -4.53 -1.30
CA GLN A 213 -9.21 -5.68 -0.43
C GLN A 213 -8.63 -6.86 -1.20
N ARG A 214 -9.30 -7.30 -2.26
CA ARG A 214 -8.84 -8.47 -3.04
C ARG A 214 -7.49 -8.24 -3.72
N ILE A 215 -7.21 -7.00 -4.11
CA ILE A 215 -5.93 -6.63 -4.72
C ILE A 215 -4.86 -6.62 -3.62
N ALA A 216 -5.15 -6.01 -2.47
CA ALA A 216 -4.24 -5.97 -1.33
C ALA A 216 -3.90 -7.36 -0.81
N ASP A 217 -4.88 -8.24 -0.63
CA ASP A 217 -4.68 -9.63 -0.20
C ASP A 217 -3.73 -10.36 -1.18
N LEU A 218 -4.02 -10.30 -2.49
CA LEU A 218 -3.17 -10.90 -3.53
C LEU A 218 -1.75 -10.32 -3.54
N GLU A 219 -1.62 -9.00 -3.39
CA GLU A 219 -0.32 -8.33 -3.37
C GLU A 219 0.50 -8.72 -2.15
N ILE A 220 -0.10 -8.72 -0.95
CA ILE A 220 0.56 -9.12 0.30
C ILE A 220 0.96 -10.59 0.25
N GLU A 221 0.04 -11.49 -0.13
CA GLU A 221 0.31 -12.93 -0.24
C GLU A 221 1.45 -13.20 -1.22
N THR A 222 1.37 -12.63 -2.43
CA THR A 222 2.41 -12.76 -3.44
C THR A 222 3.74 -12.20 -2.93
N PHE A 223 3.71 -11.08 -2.22
CA PHE A 223 4.90 -10.44 -1.69
C PHE A 223 5.58 -11.30 -0.63
N VAL A 224 4.83 -11.77 0.36
CA VAL A 224 5.34 -12.61 1.45
C VAL A 224 5.93 -13.90 0.89
N VAL A 225 5.20 -14.62 0.03
CA VAL A 225 5.69 -15.88 -0.58
C VAL A 225 7.01 -15.65 -1.29
N LYS A 226 7.07 -14.63 -2.15
CA LYS A 226 8.25 -14.42 -2.97
C LYS A 226 9.44 -13.87 -2.18
N ILE A 227 9.20 -13.11 -1.11
CA ILE A 227 10.26 -12.74 -0.16
C ILE A 227 10.80 -13.99 0.53
N MET A 228 9.94 -14.87 1.05
CA MET A 228 10.35 -16.12 1.72
C MET A 228 11.08 -17.10 0.79
N GLU A 229 10.71 -17.16 -0.49
CA GLU A 229 11.41 -17.98 -1.50
C GLU A 229 12.83 -17.49 -1.79
N ASN A 230 13.12 -16.21 -1.56
CA ASN A 230 14.38 -15.57 -1.96
C ASN A 230 15.26 -15.16 -0.79
N PHE A 231 14.68 -14.95 0.39
CA PHE A 231 15.37 -14.43 1.55
C PHE A 231 14.95 -15.09 2.85
N GLU A 232 15.93 -15.29 3.73
CA GLU A 232 15.75 -15.48 5.16
C GLU A 232 15.88 -14.11 5.83
N ILE A 233 14.83 -13.67 6.54
CA ILE A 233 14.77 -12.33 7.13
C ILE A 233 15.11 -12.39 8.62
N GLU A 234 16.07 -11.58 9.03
CA GLU A 234 16.39 -11.36 10.44
C GLU A 234 16.20 -9.89 10.83
N TRP A 235 16.18 -9.62 12.14
CA TRP A 235 16.08 -8.28 12.70
C TRP A 235 17.29 -7.99 13.60
N PHE A 236 17.88 -6.80 13.46
CA PHE A 236 18.95 -6.36 14.36
C PHE A 236 18.50 -5.23 15.31
N GLY A 237 18.99 -5.28 16.54
CA GLY A 237 18.67 -4.26 17.55
C GLY A 237 17.37 -4.55 18.32
N PRO A 238 16.85 -3.58 19.09
CA PRO A 238 15.67 -3.78 19.93
C PRO A 238 14.43 -4.06 19.07
N PRO A 239 13.39 -4.71 19.62
CA PRO A 239 12.11 -4.85 18.93
C PRO A 239 11.59 -3.51 18.42
N PRO A 240 10.84 -3.45 17.30
CA PRO A 240 10.18 -2.22 16.88
C PRO A 240 9.13 -1.81 17.92
N VAL A 241 9.30 -0.66 18.58
CA VAL A 241 8.44 -0.24 19.72
C VAL A 241 7.72 1.09 19.49
N ARG A 242 7.61 1.58 18.24
CA ARG A 242 7.07 2.92 18.00
C ARG A 242 6.13 2.94 16.80
N ASP A 243 4.83 2.91 17.11
CA ASP A 243 3.79 3.32 16.19
C ASP A 243 3.63 4.84 16.25
N ARG A 244 3.44 5.47 15.09
CA ARG A 244 2.83 6.80 15.04
C ARG A 244 1.37 6.61 14.68
N MET A 245 0.48 6.88 15.63
CA MET A 245 -0.93 7.11 15.33
C MET A 245 -1.08 8.43 14.58
N GLY A 246 -1.47 8.37 13.31
CA GLY A 246 -1.88 9.50 12.48
C GLY A 246 -3.22 9.18 11.79
N THR A 247 -3.52 9.82 10.65
CA THR A 247 -4.60 9.34 9.74
C THR A 247 -4.39 7.86 9.41
N LEU A 248 -3.11 7.48 9.29
CA LEU A 248 -2.63 6.11 9.13
C LEU A 248 -1.64 5.81 10.29
N ASN A 249 -1.64 4.57 10.78
CA ASN A 249 -0.60 4.03 11.64
C ASN A 249 0.63 3.68 10.81
N TYR A 250 1.80 4.12 11.27
CA TYR A 250 3.09 3.80 10.66
C TYR A 250 4.04 3.22 11.71
N PHE A 251 4.85 2.25 11.29
CA PHE A 251 6.06 1.92 12.03
C PHE A 251 7.08 3.04 11.84
N LEU A 252 7.76 3.43 12.91
CA LEU A 252 8.80 4.45 12.83
C LEU A 252 10.16 3.81 12.52
N GLU A 253 10.95 4.52 11.71
CA GLU A 253 12.35 4.21 11.47
C GLU A 253 13.15 4.10 12.80
N PRO A 254 14.23 3.31 12.82
CA PRO A 254 14.83 2.57 11.71
C PRO A 254 14.23 1.16 11.47
N TYR A 255 14.21 0.73 10.21
CA TYR A 255 13.80 -0.62 9.80
C TYR A 255 15.01 -1.54 9.72
N ASN A 256 15.32 -2.23 10.82
CA ASN A 256 16.57 -2.96 10.99
C ASN A 256 16.50 -4.40 10.44
N PHE A 257 16.01 -4.56 9.22
CA PHE A 257 15.95 -5.87 8.56
C PHE A 257 17.30 -6.27 7.98
N ILE A 258 17.62 -7.56 8.11
CA ILE A 258 18.71 -8.25 7.41
C ILE A 258 18.05 -9.25 6.45
N PHE A 259 18.45 -9.20 5.19
CA PHE A 259 17.91 -10.10 4.16
C PHE A 259 19.03 -11.05 3.72
N ASN A 260 19.11 -12.23 4.31
CA ASN A 260 20.03 -13.27 3.88
C ASN A 260 19.46 -13.97 2.65
N ASP A 261 20.28 -14.33 1.65
CA ASP A 261 19.77 -15.09 0.50
C ASP A 261 19.32 -16.48 0.97
N ALA A 262 18.06 -16.83 0.69
CA ALA A 262 17.54 -18.14 1.07
C ALA A 262 18.34 -19.23 0.34
N PRO A 263 18.69 -20.34 1.02
CA PRO A 263 19.20 -21.50 0.33
C PRO A 263 18.14 -21.93 -0.68
N CYS A 264 18.54 -22.12 -1.94
CA CYS A 264 17.60 -22.45 -3.02
C CYS A 264 16.63 -23.54 -2.54
N LEU A 265 15.33 -23.22 -2.49
CA LEU A 265 14.28 -24.23 -2.35
C LEU A 265 14.48 -25.20 -3.52
N LYS A 266 14.97 -26.41 -3.21
CA LYS A 266 15.15 -27.48 -4.19
C LYS A 266 13.79 -27.95 -4.70
#